data_AF-A0A2V5MZN4-F1
#
_entry.id   AF-A0A2V5MZN4-F1
#
_cell.length_a   1.000
_cell.length_b   1.000
_cell.length_c   1.000
_cell.angle_alpha   90.00
_cell.angle_beta   90.00
_cell.angle_gamma   90.00
#
_symmetry.space_group_name_H-M   'P 1'
#
loop_
_entity.id
_entity.type
_entity.pdbx_description
1 polymer ?
#
loop_
_entity_poly.entity_id
_entity_poly.type
_entity_poly.pdbx_seq_one_letter_code
_entity_poly.pdbx_strand_id
1 'polypeptide(L)' 'MTTVQEIEQAIAKLPRQEFFDLARWFDEERNRKWDEQIETDSKSGALDSLLREVEDDIAKGKTRPTDDLCDNS' A
#
# COMPACT_ATOMS: atom_id res chain seq x y z
N MET A 1 -24.05 -2.94 15.66
CA MET A 1 -22.91 -2.56 14.79
C MET A 1 -22.45 -1.20 15.24
N THR A 2 -21.20 -1.06 15.64
CA THR A 2 -20.59 0.24 15.86
C THR A 2 -20.30 0.85 14.50
N THR A 3 -20.72 2.08 14.27
CA THR A 3 -20.48 2.81 13.03
C THR A 3 -19.03 3.30 12.99
N VAL A 4 -18.52 3.58 11.78
CA VAL A 4 -17.19 4.18 11.62
C VAL A 4 -17.09 5.50 12.39
N GLN A 5 -18.15 6.32 12.38
CA GLN A 5 -18.19 7.56 13.15
C GLN A 5 -18.06 7.35 14.66
N GLU A 6 -18.65 6.31 15.23
CA GLU A 6 -18.51 6.02 16.65
C GLU A 6 -17.07 5.59 17.00
N ILE A 7 -16.40 4.87 16.11
CA ILE A 7 -14.98 4.51 16.25
C ILE A 7 -14.11 5.76 16.18
N GLU A 8 -14.32 6.63 15.19
CA GLU A 8 -13.59 7.90 15.06
C GLU A 8 -13.74 8.78 16.32
N GLN A 9 -14.95 8.87 16.87
CA GLN A 9 -15.19 9.60 18.11
C GLN A 9 -14.51 8.95 19.33
N ALA A 10 -14.41 7.63 19.38
CA ALA A 10 -13.68 6.94 20.44
C ALA A 10 -12.17 7.19 20.32
N ILE A 11 -11.63 7.14 19.10
CA ILE A 11 -10.21 7.43 18.81
C ILE A 11 -9.86 8.87 19.19
N ALA A 12 -10.74 9.83 18.88
CA ALA A 12 -10.54 11.24 19.22
C ALA A 12 -10.46 11.51 20.73
N LYS A 13 -10.96 10.59 21.58
CA LYS A 13 -10.93 10.69 23.04
C LYS A 13 -9.74 9.97 23.66
N LEU A 14 -8.93 9.26 22.87
CA LEU A 14 -7.79 8.50 23.39
C LEU A 14 -6.71 9.44 23.93
N PRO A 15 -6.04 9.06 25.03
CA PRO A 15 -4.79 9.68 25.45
C PRO A 15 -3.75 9.59 24.33
N ARG A 16 -2.83 10.56 24.27
CA ARG A 16 -1.81 10.66 23.23
C ARG A 16 -1.05 9.35 22.99
N GLN A 17 -0.66 8.65 24.06
CA GLN A 17 0.11 7.41 23.97
C GLN A 17 -0.72 6.29 23.31
N GLU A 18 -1.95 6.09 23.77
CA GLU A 18 -2.87 5.08 23.22
C GLU A 18 -3.22 5.37 21.75
N PHE A 19 -3.34 6.65 21.38
CA PHE A 19 -3.53 7.04 19.98
C PHE A 19 -2.35 6.61 19.10
N PHE A 20 -1.10 6.82 19.55
CA PHE A 20 0.08 6.41 18.78
C PHE A 20 0.25 4.89 18.72
N ASP A 21 -0.10 4.17 19.80
CA ASP A 21 -0.07 2.71 19.79
C ASP A 21 -1.15 2.14 18.85
N LEU A 22 -2.35 2.74 18.83
CA LEU A 22 -3.40 2.40 17.88
C LEU A 22 -2.97 2.70 16.44
N ALA A 23 -2.36 3.86 16.18
CA ALA A 23 -1.88 4.23 14.85
C ALA A 23 -0.85 3.22 14.32
N ARG A 24 0.12 2.80 15.15
CA ARG A 24 1.10 1.78 14.79
C ARG A 24 0.43 0.46 14.39
N TRP A 25 -0.48 -0.03 15.23
CA TRP A 25 -1.21 -1.26 14.94
C TRP A 25 -2.07 -1.14 13.67
N PHE A 26 -2.71 0.01 13.45
CA PHE A 26 -3.55 0.24 12.29
C PHE A 26 -2.75 0.25 10.98
N ASP A 27 -1.54 0.81 10.99
CA ASP A 27 -0.64 0.76 9.84
C ASP A 27 -0.23 -0.69 9.51
N GLU A 28 0.08 -1.51 10.52
CA GLU A 28 0.38 -2.94 10.32
C GLU A 28 -0.81 -3.70 9.74
N GLU A 29 -2.01 -3.48 10.28
CA GLU A 29 -3.25 -4.09 9.79
C GLU A 29 -3.57 -3.65 8.35
N ARG A 30 -3.36 -2.36 8.04
CA ARG A 30 -3.53 -1.82 6.70
C ARG A 30 -2.56 -2.46 5.72
N ASN A 31 -1.29 -2.60 6.10
CA ASN A 31 -0.29 -3.27 5.28
C ASN A 31 -0.67 -4.73 5.01
N ARG A 32 -1.12 -5.47 6.03
CA ARG A 32 -1.57 -6.86 5.83
C ARG A 32 -2.73 -6.96 4.84
N LYS A 33 -3.74 -6.08 4.97
CA LYS A 33 -4.86 -6.03 4.03
C LYS A 33 -4.42 -5.67 2.61
N TRP A 34 -3.43 -4.80 2.49
CA TRP A 34 -2.84 -4.44 1.21
C TRP A 34 -2.10 -5.62 0.57
N ASP A 35 -1.34 -6.38 1.35
CA ASP A 35 -0.67 -7.60 0.88
C ASP A 35 -1.67 -8.65 0.38
N GLU A 36 -2.75 -8.88 1.13
CA GLU A 36 -3.85 -9.80 0.74
C GLU A 36 -4.53 -9.35 -0.57
N GLN A 37 -4.74 -8.04 -0.73
CA GLN A 37 -5.33 -7.47 -1.95
C GLN A 37 -4.38 -7.64 -3.15
N ILE A 38 -3.10 -7.33 -3.00
CA ILE A 38 -2.09 -7.52 -4.04
C ILE A 38 -2.02 -8.99 -4.47
N GLU A 39 -2.03 -9.93 -3.52
CA GLU A 39 -1.99 -11.36 -3.83
C GLU A 39 -3.21 -11.79 -4.65
N THR A 40 -4.39 -11.27 -4.29
CA THR A 40 -5.65 -11.54 -5.00
C THR A 40 -5.63 -10.95 -6.41
N ASP A 41 -5.19 -9.70 -6.56
CA ASP A 41 -5.12 -8.99 -7.83
C ASP A 41 -4.08 -9.62 -8.78
N SER A 42 -2.95 -10.08 -8.22
CA SER A 42 -1.93 -10.85 -8.92
C SER A 42 -2.49 -12.18 -9.44
N LYS A 43 -3.19 -12.94 -8.58
CA LYS A 43 -3.80 -14.23 -8.97
C LYS A 43 -4.94 -14.10 -9.97
N SER A 44 -5.67 -12.99 -9.95
CA SER A 44 -6.78 -12.74 -10.87
C SER A 44 -6.35 -12.22 -12.24
N GLY A 45 -5.07 -11.91 -12.43
CA GLY A 45 -4.55 -11.32 -13.67
C GLY A 45 -4.96 -9.85 -13.84
N ALA A 46 -5.47 -9.20 -12.79
CA ALA A 46 -5.81 -7.77 -12.84
C ALA A 46 -4.59 -6.88 -13.12
N LEU A 47 -3.40 -7.37 -12.76
CA LEU A 47 -2.12 -6.71 -12.99
C LEU A 47 -1.52 -7.03 -14.38
N ASP A 48 -2.12 -7.91 -15.17
CA ASP A 48 -1.58 -8.32 -16.48
C ASP A 48 -1.57 -7.18 -17.49
N SER A 49 -2.52 -6.24 -17.40
CA SER A 49 -2.57 -5.05 -18.26
C SER A 49 -1.38 -4.12 -17.99
N LEU A 50 -1.07 -3.90 -16.71
CA LEU A 50 0.09 -3.13 -16.27
C LEU A 50 1.39 -3.83 -16.67
N LEU A 51 1.44 -5.15 -16.57
CA LEU A 51 2.61 -5.92 -17.00
C LEU A 51 2.88 -5.74 -18.50
N ARG A 52 1.84 -5.83 -19.35
CA ARG A 52 1.98 -5.60 -20.79
C ARG A 52 2.43 -4.18 -21.12
N GLU A 53 1.94 -3.18 -20.39
CA GLU A 53 2.37 -1.79 -20.55
C GLU A 53 3.85 -1.63 -20.20
N VAL A 54 4.30 -2.24 -19.09
CA VAL A 54 5.70 -2.26 -18.69
C VAL A 54 6.58 -2.96 -19.73
N GLU A 55 6.13 -4.11 -20.26
CA GLU A 55 6.84 -4.84 -21.32
C GLU A 55 7.00 -3.99 -22.60
N ASP A 56 5.94 -3.28 -23.00
CA ASP A 56 5.95 -2.40 -24.17
C ASP A 56 6.86 -1.18 -23.97
N ASP A 57 6.87 -0.58 -22.77
CA ASP A 57 7.76 0.53 -22.44
C ASP A 57 9.23 0.10 -22.32
N ILE A 58 9.51 -1.12 -21.83
CA ILE A 58 10.84 -1.75 -21.88
C ILE A 58 11.27 -1.92 -23.34
N ALA A 59 10.40 -2.51 -24.19
CA ALA A 59 10.70 -2.72 -25.60
C ALA A 59 10.94 -1.40 -26.35
N LYS A 60 10.26 -0.32 -25.95
CA LYS A 60 10.43 1.03 -26.51
C LYS A 60 11.60 1.81 -25.91
N GLY A 61 12.35 1.23 -24.96
CA GLY A 61 13.48 1.89 -24.33
C GLY A 61 13.10 3.11 -23.50
N LYS A 62 11.86 3.16 -22.99
CA LYS A 62 11.36 4.23 -22.11
C LYS A 62 11.61 3.97 -20.63
N THR A 63 12.43 2.97 -20.32
CA THR A 63 12.84 2.65 -18.96
C THR A 63 14.15 3.32 -18.61
N ARG A 64 14.32 3.66 -17.34
CA ARG A 64 15.61 4.11 -16.79
C ARG A 64 16.23 2.93 -16.04
N PRO A 65 17.52 2.63 -16.24
CA PRO A 65 18.24 1.68 -15.40
C PRO A 65 18.04 1.99 -13.92
N THR A 66 17.79 0.97 -13.11
CA THR A 66 17.64 1.14 -11.66
C THR A 66 18.96 1.64 -11.03
N ASP A 67 20.10 1.27 -11.62
CA ASP A 67 21.43 1.74 -11.19
C ASP A 67 21.56 3.26 -11.27
N ASP A 68 20.92 3.90 -12.26
CA ASP A 68 20.90 5.37 -12.41
C ASP A 68 20.05 6.07 -11.32
N LEU A 69 19.20 5.32 -10.61
CA LEU A 69 18.36 5.83 -9.52
C LEU A 69 18.98 5.62 -8.13
N CYS A 70 19.91 4.68 -8.02
CA CYS A 70 20.61 4.35 -6.77
C CYS A 70 21.90 5.16 -6.55
N ASP A 71 22.26 6.06 -7.47
CA ASP A 71 23.28 7.09 -7.26
C ASP A 71 22.72 8.23 -6.37
N ASN A 72 22.41 7.90 -5.12
CA ASN A 72 22.43 8.87 -4.03
C ASN A 72 23.27 8.25 -2.91
N SER A 73 24.48 8.82 -2.78
CA SER A 73 25.59 8.41 -1.90
C SER A 73 25.21 8.01 -0.48
#